data_AF-A0A7C1Z3M2-F1
#
_entry.id   AF-A0A7C1Z3M2-F1
#
_cell.length_a   1.000
_cell.length_b   1.000
_cell.length_c   1.000
_cell.angle_alpha   90.00
_cell.angle_beta   90.00
_cell.angle_gamma   90.00
#
_symmetry.space_group_name_H-M   'P 1'
#
loop_
_entity.id
_entity.type
_entity.pdbx_description
1 polymer ?
#
loop_
_entity_poly.entity_id
_entity_poly.type
_entity_poly.pdbx_seq_one_letter_code
_entity_poly.pdbx_strand_id
1 'polypeptide(L)'
;MANKVTASIVFDFKGETFYPHIELDLDNLMQRYHSLPLRSSLYEMLATKNNIGSHSYEHELLLGATIQFSDAKGDAISFFNHGEFDIAAYQQYWLQNKIRYHLKQIIQTELDINEAEQHPSLIDAMLAAFKFGQNYKQTLENSKCKE
;
A
#
# COMPACT_ATOMS: atom_id res chain seq x y z
N MET A 1 12.30 -6.71 -8.96
CA MET A 1 12.97 -5.70 -8.11
C MET A 1 12.09 -5.48 -6.89
N ALA A 2 12.66 -5.25 -5.71
CA ALA A 2 11.86 -5.01 -4.49
C ALA A 2 11.31 -3.58 -4.49
N ASN A 3 10.02 -3.43 -4.22
CA ASN A 3 9.35 -2.12 -4.11
C ASN A 3 9.59 -1.55 -2.71
N LYS A 4 10.23 -0.38 -2.64
CA LYS A 4 10.61 0.24 -1.37
C LYS A 4 10.37 1.74 -1.37
N VAL A 5 10.16 2.31 -0.18
CA VAL A 5 10.12 3.76 0.04
C VAL A 5 10.60 4.08 1.46
N THR A 6 11.30 5.19 1.63
CA THR A 6 11.71 5.67 2.96
C THR A 6 10.71 6.69 3.46
N ALA A 7 10.20 6.50 4.68
CA ALA A 7 9.43 7.50 5.39
C ALA A 7 10.32 8.16 6.45
N SER A 8 10.28 9.49 6.54
CA SER A 8 11.09 10.27 7.47
C SER A 8 10.31 11.44 8.05
N ILE A 9 10.72 11.89 9.23
CA ILE A 9 10.18 13.07 9.90
C ILE A 9 11.36 13.94 10.33
N VAL A 10 11.18 15.26 10.35
CA VAL A 10 12.12 16.21 10.93
C VAL A 10 11.41 17.01 12.02
N PHE A 11 11.99 17.06 13.22
CA PHE A 11 11.52 17.93 14.30
C PHE A 11 12.67 18.33 15.22
N ASP A 12 12.53 19.46 15.90
CA ASP A 12 13.49 19.94 16.89
C ASP A 12 12.99 19.64 18.31
N PHE A 13 13.86 19.11 19.15
CA PHE A 13 13.58 18.85 20.55
C PHE A 13 14.78 19.22 21.42
N LYS A 14 14.57 20.06 22.44
CA LYS A 14 15.61 20.54 23.36
C LYS A 14 16.84 21.18 22.68
N GLY A 15 16.65 21.79 21.50
CA GLY A 15 17.73 22.42 20.73
C GLY A 15 18.53 21.44 19.86
N GLU A 16 18.10 20.18 19.76
CA GLU A 16 18.65 19.19 18.85
C GLU A 16 17.62 18.86 17.75
N THR A 17 18.07 18.78 16.51
CA THR A 17 17.22 18.35 15.38
C THR A 17 17.26 16.83 15.26
N PHE A 18 16.09 16.21 15.31
CA PHE A 18 15.90 14.78 15.14
C PHE A 18 15.47 14.46 13.71
N TYR A 19 16.00 13.34 13.18
CA TYR A 19 15.67 12.82 11.85
C TYR A 19 15.25 11.34 11.90
N PRO A 20 14.13 10.98 12.55
CA PRO A 20 13.65 9.61 12.53
C PRO A 20 13.27 9.18 11.12
N HIS A 21 13.70 7.98 10.72
CA HIS A 21 13.35 7.42 9.42
C HIS A 21 13.15 5.91 9.48
N ILE A 22 12.47 5.38 8.47
CA ILE A 22 12.24 3.94 8.28
C ILE A 22 12.17 3.62 6.79
N GLU A 23 12.89 2.58 6.35
CA GLU A 23 12.72 2.00 5.03
C GLU A 23 11.55 1.01 5.08
N LEU A 24 10.54 1.23 4.24
CA LEU A 24 9.37 0.38 4.09
C LEU A 24 9.56 -0.55 2.89
N ASP A 25 9.51 -1.86 3.14
CA ASP A 25 9.39 -2.87 2.08
C ASP A 25 7.91 -3.04 1.74
N LEU A 26 7.50 -2.43 0.63
CA LEU A 26 6.09 -2.37 0.22
C LEU A 26 5.56 -3.74 -0.19
N ASP A 27 6.40 -4.60 -0.77
CA ASP A 27 6.01 -5.95 -1.17
C ASP A 27 5.72 -6.80 0.07
N ASN A 28 6.59 -6.75 1.08
CA ASN A 28 6.40 -7.48 2.32
C ASN A 28 5.14 -7.00 3.07
N LEU A 29 4.95 -5.69 3.17
CA LEU A 29 3.78 -5.10 3.83
C LEU A 29 2.48 -5.51 3.13
N MET A 30 2.43 -5.43 1.80
CA MET A 30 1.27 -5.84 1.03
C MET A 30 1.01 -7.35 1.09
N GLN A 31 2.05 -8.18 1.14
CA GLN A 31 1.86 -9.63 1.31
C GLN A 31 1.30 -9.99 2.70
N ARG A 32 1.78 -9.33 3.75
CA ARG A 32 1.42 -9.66 5.13
C ARG A 32 0.05 -9.11 5.51
N TYR A 33 -0.24 -7.87 5.15
CA TYR A 33 -1.44 -7.16 5.60
C TYR A 33 -2.48 -6.93 4.50
N HIS A 34 -2.18 -7.28 3.26
CA HIS A 34 -3.02 -6.97 2.08
C HIS A 34 -3.34 -5.47 1.93
N SER A 35 -2.61 -4.64 2.68
CA SER A 35 -2.79 -3.21 2.78
C SER A 35 -1.49 -2.58 3.26
N LEU A 36 -1.26 -1.33 2.86
CA LEU A 36 -0.18 -0.54 3.43
C LEU A 36 -0.65 0.07 4.75
N PRO A 37 0.29 0.27 5.70
CA PRO A 37 0.00 0.97 6.95
C PRO A 37 -0.64 2.34 6.67
N LEU A 38 -1.73 2.63 7.38
CA LEU A 38 -2.31 3.98 7.40
C LEU A 38 -1.29 4.96 8.00
N ARG A 39 -1.41 6.25 7.68
CA ARG A 39 -0.49 7.29 8.22
C ARG A 39 -0.31 7.18 9.73
N SER A 40 -1.37 6.88 10.47
CA SER A 40 -1.33 6.69 11.93
C SER A 40 -0.36 5.58 12.37
N SER A 41 -0.30 4.45 11.66
CA SER A 41 0.62 3.37 12.03
C SER A 41 2.04 3.61 11.54
N LEU A 42 2.25 4.50 10.55
CA LEU A 42 3.59 4.91 10.15
C LEU A 42 4.31 5.68 11.27
N TYR A 43 3.59 6.53 12.01
CA TYR A 43 4.13 7.21 13.18
C TYR A 43 4.59 6.21 14.26
N GLU A 44 3.77 5.21 14.57
CA GLU A 44 4.12 4.14 15.53
C GLU A 44 5.34 3.33 15.07
N MET A 45 5.42 3.01 13.78
CA MET A 45 6.56 2.31 13.19
C MET A 45 7.84 3.16 13.27
N LEU A 46 7.75 4.46 12.99
CA LEU A 46 8.86 5.41 13.13
C LEU A 46 9.32 5.52 14.58
N ALA A 47 8.38 5.67 15.52
CA ALA A 47 8.69 5.76 16.94
C ALA A 47 9.40 4.50 17.45
N THR A 48 8.82 3.32 17.16
CA THR A 48 9.40 2.03 17.55
C THR A 48 10.78 1.82 16.94
N LYS A 49 10.96 2.12 15.65
CA LYS A 49 12.23 1.92 14.95
C LYS A 49 13.34 2.85 15.46
N ASN A 50 12.99 4.04 15.93
CA ASN A 50 13.93 5.06 16.39
C ASN A 50 14.00 5.15 17.94
N ASN A 51 13.48 4.15 18.66
CA ASN A 51 13.47 4.07 20.13
C ASN A 51 12.82 5.29 20.82
N ILE A 52 11.80 5.88 20.20
CA ILE A 52 11.00 6.96 20.76
C ILE A 52 9.87 6.32 21.57
N GLY A 53 9.83 6.61 22.87
CA GLY A 53 8.82 6.03 23.77
C GLY A 53 7.45 6.66 23.56
N SER A 54 6.39 5.86 23.54
CA SER A 54 5.00 6.30 23.30
C SER A 54 4.46 7.34 24.30
N HIS A 55 5.11 7.50 25.45
CA HIS A 55 4.76 8.48 26.50
C HIS A 55 5.82 9.58 26.65
N SER A 56 6.63 9.81 25.62
CA SER A 56 7.67 10.83 25.62
C SER A 56 7.22 12.07 24.85
N TYR A 57 7.79 13.23 25.18
CA TYR A 57 7.46 14.48 24.47
C TYR A 57 7.90 14.42 23.00
N GLU A 58 9.00 13.71 22.73
CA GLU A 58 9.47 13.41 21.37
C GLU A 58 8.42 12.65 20.57
N HIS A 59 7.62 11.78 21.20
CA HIS A 59 6.50 11.11 20.55
C HIS A 59 5.37 12.07 20.20
N GLU A 60 5.04 13.01 21.09
CA GLU A 60 4.03 14.04 20.80
C GLU A 60 4.47 14.92 19.63
N LEU A 61 5.74 15.34 19.60
CA LEU A 61 6.30 16.08 18.47
C LEU A 61 6.28 15.27 17.18
N LEU A 62 6.63 13.98 17.25
CA LEU A 62 6.59 13.07 16.12
C LEU A 62 5.18 12.95 15.53
N LEU A 63 4.15 12.82 16.38
CA LEU A 63 2.74 12.76 15.94
C LEU A 63 2.24 14.08 15.32
N GLY A 64 2.78 15.21 15.78
CA GLY A 64 2.47 16.54 15.23
C GLY A 64 3.24 16.88 13.95
N ALA A 65 4.29 16.14 13.64
CA ALA A 65 5.15 16.42 12.49
C ALA A 65 4.66 15.74 11.20
N THR A 66 5.05 16.29 10.06
CA THR A 66 4.65 15.76 8.75
C THR A 66 5.63 14.69 8.29
N ILE A 67 5.10 13.51 7.95
CA ILE A 67 5.87 12.46 7.28
C ILE A 67 6.22 12.90 5.87
N GLN A 68 7.49 12.84 5.54
CA GLN A 68 8.02 13.00 4.20
C GLN A 68 8.46 11.64 3.67
N PHE A 69 8.24 11.41 2.38
CA PHE A 69 8.70 10.21 1.69
C PHE A 69 9.91 10.52 0.82
N SER A 70 10.80 9.55 0.66
CA SER A 70 12.00 9.65 -0.17
C SER A 70 12.44 8.26 -0.64
N ASP A 71 13.45 8.21 -1.51
CA ASP A 71 14.11 6.97 -1.96
C ASP A 71 13.15 5.87 -2.46
N ALA A 72 12.09 6.28 -3.17
CA ALA A 72 11.18 5.33 -3.81
C ALA A 72 11.93 4.46 -4.84
N LYS A 73 11.69 3.15 -4.83
CA LYS A 73 12.34 2.16 -5.70
C LYS A 73 11.33 1.20 -6.32
N GLY A 74 11.62 0.75 -7.54
CA GLY A 74 10.75 -0.15 -8.30
C GLY A 74 9.50 0.57 -8.80
N ASP A 75 8.36 -0.12 -8.78
CA ASP A 75 7.08 0.43 -9.22
C ASP A 75 6.59 1.56 -8.30
N ALA A 76 7.11 1.63 -7.08
CA ALA A 76 6.80 2.69 -6.11
C ALA A 76 7.15 4.09 -6.63
N ILE A 77 8.12 4.22 -7.55
CA ILE A 77 8.54 5.51 -8.12
C ILE A 77 7.36 6.22 -8.80
N SER A 78 6.49 5.47 -9.48
CA SER A 78 5.33 6.01 -10.19
C SER A 78 4.26 6.60 -9.26
N PHE A 79 4.33 6.29 -7.96
CA PHE A 79 3.40 6.75 -6.93
C PHE A 79 4.04 7.77 -5.98
N PHE A 80 5.28 8.16 -6.23
CA PHE A 80 6.01 9.14 -5.47
C PHE A 80 6.02 10.49 -6.22
N ASN A 81 5.56 11.55 -5.56
CA ASN A 81 5.50 12.88 -6.15
C ASN A 81 5.84 13.96 -5.11
N HIS A 82 6.88 14.75 -5.35
CA HIS A 82 7.29 15.88 -4.51
C HIS A 82 7.35 15.61 -3.00
N GLY A 83 7.89 14.46 -2.58
CA GLY A 83 8.01 14.12 -1.15
C GLY A 83 6.75 13.50 -0.54
N GLU A 84 5.68 13.35 -1.33
CA GLU A 84 4.48 12.61 -0.97
C GLU A 84 4.44 11.26 -1.68
N PHE A 85 3.87 10.27 -1.01
CA PHE A 85 3.66 8.95 -1.58
C PHE A 85 2.16 8.63 -1.58
N ASP A 86 1.60 8.36 -2.76
CA ASP A 86 0.19 7.99 -2.89
C ASP A 86 -0.01 6.51 -2.53
N ILE A 87 -0.15 6.30 -1.22
CA ILE A 87 -0.38 4.98 -0.61
C ILE A 87 -1.60 4.30 -1.26
N ALA A 88 -2.69 5.04 -1.47
CA ALA A 88 -3.95 4.48 -1.98
C ALA A 88 -3.80 4.03 -3.45
N ALA A 89 -3.18 4.85 -4.29
CA ALA A 89 -2.92 4.50 -5.67
C ALA A 89 -1.97 3.30 -5.79
N TYR A 90 -0.90 3.24 -4.97
CA TYR A 90 0.01 2.09 -4.94
C TYR A 90 -0.71 0.81 -4.52
N GLN A 91 -1.52 0.85 -3.46
CA GLN A 91 -2.29 -0.31 -3.01
C GLN A 91 -3.23 -0.82 -4.11
N GLN A 92 -3.92 0.09 -4.80
CA GLN A 92 -4.81 -0.26 -5.89
C GLN A 92 -4.03 -0.88 -7.06
N TYR A 93 -2.89 -0.32 -7.43
CA TYR A 93 -2.01 -0.86 -8.47
C TYR A 93 -1.53 -2.27 -8.11
N TRP A 94 -1.03 -2.46 -6.90
CA TRP A 94 -0.53 -3.75 -6.43
C TRP A 94 -1.64 -4.82 -6.43
N LEU A 95 -2.84 -4.48 -5.93
CA LEU A 95 -3.98 -5.38 -5.92
C LEU A 95 -4.40 -5.77 -7.33
N GLN A 96 -4.45 -4.81 -8.26
CA GLN A 96 -4.78 -5.09 -9.66
C GLN A 96 -3.76 -6.01 -10.32
N ASN A 97 -2.47 -5.79 -10.09
CA ASN A 97 -1.41 -6.64 -10.62
C ASN A 97 -1.49 -8.06 -10.05
N LYS A 98 -1.77 -8.20 -8.74
CA LYS A 98 -1.99 -9.52 -8.12
C LYS A 98 -3.19 -10.25 -8.73
N ILE A 99 -4.32 -9.57 -8.92
CA ILE A 99 -5.51 -10.16 -9.57
C ILE A 99 -5.18 -10.56 -11.01
N ARG A 100 -4.51 -9.70 -11.78
CA ARG A 100 -4.09 -10.00 -13.15
C ARG A 100 -3.18 -11.23 -13.20
N TYR A 101 -2.23 -11.36 -12.27
CA TYR A 101 -1.37 -12.53 -12.15
C TYR A 101 -2.17 -13.82 -11.92
N HIS A 102 -3.10 -13.81 -10.95
CA HIS A 102 -3.95 -14.98 -10.68
C HIS A 102 -4.89 -15.31 -11.85
N LEU A 103 -5.46 -14.30 -12.51
CA LEU A 103 -6.31 -14.51 -13.69
C LEU A 103 -5.54 -15.18 -14.82
N LYS A 104 -4.28 -14.78 -15.09
CA LYS A 104 -3.45 -15.44 -16.09
C LYS A 104 -3.24 -16.93 -15.78
N GLN A 105 -3.00 -17.27 -14.52
CA GLN A 105 -2.85 -18.66 -14.07
C GLN A 105 -4.14 -19.47 -14.25
N ILE A 106 -5.30 -18.88 -13.97
CA ILE A 106 -6.61 -19.51 -14.19
C ILE A 106 -6.86 -19.72 -15.70
N ILE A 107 -6.63 -18.70 -16.51
CA ILE A 107 -6.79 -18.78 -17.98
C ILE A 107 -5.89 -19.89 -18.55
N GLN A 108 -4.63 -19.95 -18.09
CA GLN A 108 -3.71 -20.99 -18.54
C GLN A 108 -4.19 -22.39 -18.11
N THR A 109 -4.62 -22.56 -16.86
CA THR A 109 -5.04 -23.87 -16.33
C THR A 109 -6.36 -24.34 -16.93
N GLU A 110 -7.36 -23.46 -17.04
CA GLU A 110 -8.74 -23.83 -17.38
C GLU A 110 -9.05 -23.70 -18.87
N LEU A 111 -8.37 -22.81 -19.58
CA LEU A 111 -8.62 -22.53 -21.00
C LEU A 111 -7.46 -22.97 -21.92
N ASP A 112 -6.35 -23.45 -21.35
CA ASP A 112 -5.12 -23.84 -22.06
C ASP A 112 -4.55 -22.71 -22.96
N ILE A 113 -4.85 -21.46 -22.60
CA ILE A 113 -4.33 -20.27 -23.30
C ILE A 113 -3.03 -19.86 -22.61
N ASN A 114 -1.92 -20.30 -23.20
CA ASN A 114 -0.57 -19.98 -22.70
C ASN A 114 -0.19 -18.50 -22.87
N GLU A 115 -0.87 -17.78 -23.77
CA GLU A 115 -0.58 -16.40 -24.14
C GLU A 115 -1.74 -15.47 -23.80
N ALA A 116 -2.25 -15.56 -22.56
CA ALA A 116 -3.35 -14.71 -22.09
C ALA A 116 -3.09 -13.20 -22.28
N GLU A 117 -1.82 -12.79 -22.35
CA GLU A 117 -1.38 -11.41 -22.66
C GLU A 117 -1.75 -10.95 -24.08
N GLN A 118 -1.89 -11.87 -25.04
CA GLN A 118 -2.34 -11.57 -26.40
C GLN A 118 -3.85 -11.31 -26.48
N HIS A 119 -4.59 -11.55 -25.40
CA HIS A 119 -6.03 -11.30 -25.30
C HIS A 119 -6.35 -10.31 -24.16
N PRO A 120 -5.90 -9.05 -24.25
CA PRO A 120 -6.16 -8.05 -23.21
C PRO A 120 -7.66 -7.85 -22.94
N SER A 121 -8.50 -7.98 -23.98
CA SER A 121 -9.97 -7.92 -23.86
C SER A 121 -10.55 -9.02 -22.96
N LEU A 122 -9.98 -10.23 -22.98
CA LEU A 122 -10.41 -11.33 -22.11
C LEU A 122 -10.05 -11.02 -20.65
N ILE A 123 -8.81 -10.59 -20.40
CA ILE A 123 -8.36 -10.21 -19.05
C ILE A 123 -9.23 -9.07 -18.51
N ASP A 124 -9.51 -8.05 -19.33
CA ASP A 124 -10.31 -6.91 -18.92
C ASP A 124 -11.78 -7.29 -18.67
N ALA A 125 -12.35 -8.20 -19.48
CA ALA A 125 -13.69 -8.74 -19.25
C ALA A 125 -13.78 -9.52 -17.93
N MET A 126 -12.79 -10.37 -17.63
CA MET A 126 -12.74 -11.11 -16.37
C MET A 126 -12.53 -10.18 -15.17
N LEU A 127 -11.70 -9.15 -15.30
CA LEU A 127 -11.55 -8.11 -14.28
C LEU A 127 -12.86 -7.35 -14.05
N ALA A 128 -13.60 -7.02 -15.12
CA ALA A 128 -14.90 -6.38 -15.01
C ALA A 128 -15.92 -7.28 -14.30
N ALA A 129 -15.97 -8.58 -14.64
CA ALA A 129 -16.83 -9.56 -13.98
C ALA A 129 -16.48 -9.72 -12.49
N PHE A 130 -15.18 -9.77 -12.15
CA PHE A 130 -14.71 -9.86 -10.77
C PHE A 130 -15.09 -8.61 -9.95
N LYS A 131 -14.90 -7.41 -10.51
CA LYS A 131 -15.32 -6.14 -9.89
C LYS A 131 -16.83 -6.09 -9.69
N PHE A 132 -17.60 -6.52 -10.69
CA PHE A 132 -19.06 -6.61 -10.59
C PHE A 132 -19.47 -7.54 -9.43
N GLY A 133 -18.84 -8.71 -9.31
CA GLY A 133 -19.11 -9.66 -8.21
C GLY A 133 -18.80 -9.08 -6.81
N GLN A 134 -17.70 -8.33 -6.66
CA GLN A 134 -17.39 -7.66 -5.39
C GLN A 134 -18.44 -6.61 -5.02
N ASN A 135 -18.83 -5.77 -5.97
CA ASN A 135 -19.87 -4.75 -5.77
C ASN A 135 -21.22 -5.38 -5.44
N TYR A 136 -21.55 -6.50 -6.10
CA TYR A 136 -22.78 -7.24 -5.83
C TYR A 136 -22.83 -7.78 -4.40
N LYS A 137 -21.72 -8.34 -3.89
CA LYS A 137 -21.62 -8.82 -2.50
C LYS A 137 -21.80 -7.69 -1.47
N GLN A 138 -21.19 -6.53 -1.72
CA GLN A 138 -21.36 -5.33 -0.88
C GLN A 138 -22.82 -4.88 -0.80
N THR A 139 -23.56 -5.02 -1.90
CA THR A 139 -24.97 -4.63 -1.99
C THR A 139 -25.86 -5.57 -1.18
N LEU A 140 -25.57 -6.88 -1.20
CA LEU A 140 -26.30 -7.90 -0.43
C LEU A 140 -26.06 -7.79 1.08
N GLU A 141 -24.83 -7.47 1.51
CA GLU A 141 -24.49 -7.26 2.92
C GLU A 141 -25.19 -6.01 3.48
N ASN A 142 -25.28 -4.93 2.69
CA ASN A 142 -26.00 -3.71 3.07
C ASN A 142 -27.53 -3.88 3.12
N SER A 143 -28.11 -4.82 2.36
CA SER A 143 -29.54 -5.13 2.42
C SER A 143 -29.94 -5.97 3.65
N LYS A 144 -29.00 -6.71 4.27
CA LYS A 144 -29.28 -7.52 5.47
C LYS A 144 -29.32 -6.74 6.79
N CYS A 145 -28.82 -5.51 6.83
CA CYS A 145 -28.88 -4.64 8.02
C CYS A 145 -30.14 -3.74 8.07
N LYS A 146 -31.10 -3.93 7.15
CA LYS A 146 -32.35 -3.14 7.09
C LYS A 146 -33.60 -3.90 7.54
N GLU A 147 -33.48 -5.13 8.04
CA GLU A 147 -34.57 -5.90 8.67
C GLU A 147 -34.44 -5.92 10.19
#